data_AF-A0A938AXN6-F1
#
_entry.id   AF-A0A938AXN6-F1
#
_cell.length_a   1.000
_cell.length_b   1.000
_cell.length_c   1.000
_cell.angle_alpha   90.00
_cell.angle_beta   90.00
_cell.angle_gamma   90.00
#
_symmetry.space_group_name_H-M   'P 1'
#
loop_
_entity.id
_entity.type
_entity.pdbx_description
1 polymer ?
#
loop_
_entity_poly.entity_id
_entity_poly.type
_entity_poly.pdbx_seq_one_letter_code
_entity_poly.pdbx_strand_id
1 'polypeptide(L)'
;MSSDVVVDGLYSWEEYTLLKARYGDDLYLAAVWASPKTRYQRLAKRSVRPLTLDEAASRDAAEIERTNKGGPIAMADFTIINESSIDQLRRQAEEIVAALR
;
A
#
# COMPACT_ATOMS: atom_id res chain seq x y z
N MET A 1 -3.51 -25.64 13.25
CA MET A 1 -2.58 -25.29 12.15
C MET A 1 -2.49 -23.78 12.12
N SER A 2 -1.29 -23.22 12.14
CA SER A 2 -1.07 -21.80 11.88
C SER A 2 -1.08 -21.59 10.36
N SER A 3 -1.70 -20.52 9.87
CA SER A 3 -1.76 -20.16 8.46
C SER A 3 -1.39 -18.71 8.30
N ASP A 4 -0.60 -18.39 7.28
CA ASP A 4 -0.28 -17.01 6.93
C ASP A 4 -1.54 -16.27 6.49
N VAL A 5 -1.68 -15.01 6.92
CA VAL A 5 -2.82 -14.15 6.61
C VAL A 5 -2.33 -12.91 5.88
N VAL A 6 -3.00 -12.55 4.79
CA VAL A 6 -2.78 -11.29 4.08
C VAL A 6 -3.91 -10.33 4.42
N VAL A 7 -3.55 -9.16 4.92
CA VAL A 7 -4.48 -8.05 5.15
C VAL A 7 -4.36 -7.09 3.98
N ASP A 8 -5.44 -6.94 3.19
CA ASP A 8 -5.48 -5.97 2.09
C ASP A 8 -5.91 -4.59 2.60
N GLY A 9 -4.94 -3.68 2.66
CA GLY A 9 -5.16 -2.28 3.02
C GLY A 9 -5.12 -2.06 4.53
N LEU A 10 -4.05 -1.40 4.98
CA LEU A 10 -3.98 -0.81 6.31
C LEU A 10 -4.42 0.65 6.21
N TYR A 11 -5.48 1.00 6.94
CA TYR A 11 -6.18 2.26 6.75
C TYR A 11 -5.65 3.39 7.60
N SER A 12 -4.91 3.13 8.68
CA SER A 12 -4.43 4.18 9.59
C SER A 12 -3.20 3.83 10.42
N TRP A 13 -2.61 4.86 11.04
CA TRP A 13 -1.54 4.72 12.03
C TRP A 13 -2.01 3.96 13.27
N GLU A 14 -3.26 4.17 13.67
CA GLU A 14 -3.90 3.52 14.80
C GLU A 14 -4.04 2.01 14.54
N GLU A 15 -4.46 1.61 13.33
CA GLU A 15 -4.48 0.19 12.95
C GLU A 15 -3.07 -0.41 12.91
N TYR A 16 -2.08 0.31 12.39
CA TYR A 16 -0.68 -0.14 12.40
C TYR A 16 -0.20 -0.44 13.82
N THR A 17 -0.35 0.53 14.72
CA THR A 17 0.11 0.38 16.10
C THR A 17 -0.63 -0.74 16.85
N LEU A 18 -1.94 -0.90 16.62
CA LEU A 18 -2.73 -2.00 17.17
C LEU A 18 -2.21 -3.36 16.70
N LEU A 19 -2.02 -3.53 15.38
CA LEU A 19 -1.54 -4.79 14.81
C LEU A 19 -0.10 -5.07 15.27
N LYS A 20 0.78 -4.06 15.27
CA LYS A 20 2.16 -4.21 15.70
C LYS A 20 2.26 -4.59 17.18
N ALA A 21 1.42 -4.02 18.04
CA ALA A 21 1.34 -4.43 19.44
C ALA A 21 0.84 -5.87 19.61
N ARG A 22 -0.07 -6.33 18.74
CA ARG A 22 -0.67 -7.66 18.83
C ARG A 22 0.20 -8.79 18.27
N TYR A 23 0.93 -8.53 17.20
CA TYR A 23 1.67 -9.52 16.42
C TYR A 23 3.19 -9.33 16.47
N GLY A 24 3.68 -8.18 16.94
CA GLY A 24 5.11 -7.96 17.15
C GLY A 24 5.93 -8.20 15.89
N ASP A 25 6.86 -9.13 15.96
CA ASP A 25 7.78 -9.48 14.88
C ASP A 25 7.13 -10.37 13.80
N ASP A 26 5.91 -10.88 14.05
CA ASP A 26 5.13 -11.64 13.07
C ASP A 26 4.29 -10.74 12.14
N LEU A 27 4.36 -9.40 12.31
CA LEU A 27 3.71 -8.44 11.42
C LEU A 27 4.73 -7.83 10.45
N TYR A 28 4.48 -8.03 9.16
CA TYR A 28 5.24 -7.43 8.06
C TYR A 28 4.36 -6.51 7.22
N LEU A 29 4.87 -5.33 6.88
CA LEU A 29 4.20 -4.35 6.03
C LEU A 29 4.89 -4.27 4.66
N ALA A 30 4.09 -4.41 3.61
CA ALA A 30 4.51 -4.15 2.24
C ALA A 30 3.76 -2.94 1.67
N ALA A 31 4.47 -1.83 1.46
CA ALA A 31 3.93 -0.65 0.79
C ALA A 31 4.05 -0.79 -0.73
N VAL A 32 2.93 -0.75 -1.45
CA VAL A 32 2.94 -0.67 -2.92
C VAL A 32 2.91 0.80 -3.32
N TRP A 33 4.05 1.32 -3.76
CA TRP A 33 4.21 2.74 -4.04
C TRP A 33 4.20 3.03 -5.54
N ALA A 34 3.56 4.12 -5.93
CA ALA A 34 3.69 4.75 -7.23
C ALA A 34 3.57 6.27 -7.08
N SER A 35 4.27 7.00 -7.93
CA SER A 35 4.26 8.47 -7.95
C SER A 35 2.86 9.03 -8.20
N PRO A 36 2.55 10.25 -7.73
CA PRO A 36 1.30 10.93 -8.04
C PRO A 36 1.02 10.98 -9.55
N LYS A 37 2.05 11.27 -10.36
CA LYS A 37 1.94 11.29 -11.83
C LYS A 37 1.38 9.97 -12.36
N THR A 38 1.98 8.85 -11.98
CA THR A 38 1.57 7.52 -12.44
C THR A 38 0.20 7.13 -11.89
N ARG A 39 -0.07 7.40 -10.61
CA ARG A 39 -1.37 7.09 -9.99
C ARG A 39 -2.51 7.87 -10.64
N TYR A 40 -2.33 9.17 -10.85
CA TYR A 40 -3.37 10.02 -11.44
C TYR A 40 -3.65 9.64 -12.89
N GLN A 41 -2.61 9.34 -13.67
CA GLN A 41 -2.78 8.81 -15.03
C GLN A 41 -3.60 7.51 -15.07
N ARG A 42 -3.35 6.60 -14.11
CA ARG A 42 -4.10 5.33 -14.00
C ARG A 42 -5.54 5.56 -13.54
N LEU A 43 -5.76 6.44 -12.56
CA LEU A 43 -7.10 6.76 -12.04
C LEU A 43 -7.98 7.45 -13.08
N ALA A 44 -7.41 8.37 -13.88
CA ALA A 44 -8.16 9.06 -14.93
C ALA A 44 -8.57 8.12 -16.08
N LYS A 45 -7.79 7.07 -16.37
CA LYS A 45 -8.07 6.10 -17.44
C LYS A 45 -8.94 4.91 -17.01
N ARG A 46 -9.32 4.82 -15.73
CA ARG A 46 -10.07 3.68 -15.20
C ARG A 46 -11.49 3.65 -15.78
N SER A 47 -11.96 2.49 -16.21
CA SER A 47 -13.32 2.33 -16.76
C SER A 47 -14.43 2.54 -15.72
N VAL A 48 -14.17 2.16 -14.47
CA VAL A 48 -15.13 2.25 -13.35
C VAL A 48 -14.62 3.25 -12.32
N ARG A 49 -15.44 4.27 -12.01
CA ARG A 49 -15.10 5.36 -11.08
C ARG A 49 -13.75 6.04 -11.42
N PRO A 50 -13.60 6.60 -12.64
CA PRO A 50 -12.46 7.44 -12.94
C PRO A 50 -12.44 8.66 -12.03
N LEU A 51 -11.26 9.23 -11.81
CA LEU A 51 -11.10 10.48 -11.09
C LEU A 51 -10.41 11.50 -11.99
N THR A 52 -10.86 12.75 -11.91
CA THR A 52 -10.13 13.92 -12.39
C THR A 52 -8.83 14.11 -11.60
N LEU A 53 -7.93 14.96 -12.10
CA LEU A 53 -6.70 15.28 -11.39
C LEU A 53 -6.97 15.89 -10.01
N ASP A 54 -7.96 16.79 -9.92
CA ASP A 54 -8.31 17.47 -8.67
C ASP A 54 -8.94 16.51 -7.66
N GLU A 55 -9.81 15.59 -8.10
CA GLU A 55 -10.36 14.55 -7.24
C GLU A 55 -9.28 13.58 -6.74
N ALA A 56 -8.33 13.20 -7.61
CA ALA A 56 -7.23 12.33 -7.21
C ALA A 56 -6.29 13.01 -6.21
N ALA A 57 -5.97 14.29 -6.42
CA ALA A 57 -5.16 15.07 -5.50
C ALA A 57 -5.87 15.31 -4.15
N SER A 58 -7.16 15.64 -4.19
CA SER A 58 -7.98 15.79 -2.98
C SER A 58 -8.06 14.48 -2.19
N ARG A 59 -8.20 13.35 -2.89
CA ARG A 59 -8.15 12.03 -2.27
C ARG A 59 -6.81 11.76 -1.61
N ASP A 60 -5.69 12.00 -2.28
CA ASP A 60 -4.36 11.81 -1.69
C ASP A 60 -4.19 12.59 -0.38
N ALA A 61 -4.59 13.87 -0.38
CA ALA A 61 -4.56 14.70 0.82
C ALA A 61 -5.44 14.10 1.94
N ALA A 62 -6.66 13.67 1.62
CA ALA A 62 -7.55 13.04 2.60
C ALA A 62 -6.97 11.74 3.18
N GLU A 63 -6.34 10.91 2.36
CA GLU A 63 -5.75 9.63 2.80
C GLU A 63 -4.52 9.85 3.73
N ILE A 64 -3.75 10.91 3.46
CA ILE A 64 -2.60 11.28 4.29
C ILE A 64 -3.05 11.95 5.59
N GLU A 65 -3.91 12.96 5.50
CA GLU A 65 -4.23 13.86 6.61
C GLU A 65 -5.38 13.38 7.49
N ARG A 66 -6.38 12.70 6.91
CA ARG A 66 -7.58 12.28 7.65
C ARG A 66 -7.51 10.83 8.10
N THR A 67 -6.85 9.97 7.32
CA THR A 67 -6.68 8.56 7.67
C THR A 67 -5.27 8.21 8.15
N ASN A 68 -4.33 9.17 8.18
CA ASN A 68 -2.97 8.95 8.71
C ASN A 68 -2.19 7.81 8.01
N LYS A 69 -2.42 7.57 6.72
CA LYS A 69 -1.75 6.48 5.98
C LYS A 69 -0.27 6.70 5.71
N GLY A 70 0.21 7.95 5.85
CA GLY A 70 1.62 8.27 5.66
C GLY A 70 2.53 7.53 6.64
N GLY A 71 2.12 7.42 7.91
CA GLY A 71 2.89 6.73 8.94
C GLY A 71 3.16 5.26 8.62
N PRO A 72 2.12 4.43 8.37
CA PRO A 72 2.33 3.03 8.04
C PRO A 72 3.13 2.81 6.75
N ILE A 73 2.99 3.68 5.74
CA ILE A 73 3.82 3.61 4.51
C ILE A 73 5.30 3.87 4.84
N ALA A 74 5.60 4.86 5.68
CA ALA A 74 6.96 5.19 6.08
C ALA A 74 7.62 4.10 6.96
N MET A 75 6.81 3.32 7.68
CA MET A 75 7.26 2.24 8.55
C MET A 75 7.24 0.86 7.88
N ALA A 76 6.96 0.78 6.59
CA ALA A 76 6.86 -0.51 5.90
C ALA A 76 8.22 -1.23 5.82
N ASP A 77 8.22 -2.54 6.08
CA ASP A 77 9.41 -3.40 5.97
C ASP A 77 9.86 -3.56 4.51
N PHE A 78 8.90 -3.53 3.59
CA PHE A 78 9.14 -3.62 2.15
C PHE A 78 8.41 -2.52 1.39
N THR A 79 9.06 -1.99 0.36
CA THR A 79 8.42 -1.08 -0.59
C THR A 79 8.54 -1.63 -2.00
N ILE A 80 7.41 -1.86 -2.66
CA ILE A 80 7.35 -2.24 -4.07
C ILE A 80 7.16 -0.99 -4.91
N ILE A 81 8.09 -0.73 -5.83
CA ILE A 81 7.99 0.40 -6.77
C ILE A 81 7.19 -0.02 -7.99
N ASN A 82 5.92 0.40 -8.05
CA ASN A 82 4.95 0.10 -9.10
C ASN A 82 4.93 1.17 -10.20
N GLU A 83 6.11 1.44 -10.77
CA GLU A 83 6.30 2.38 -11.90
C GLU A 83 6.45 1.68 -13.26
N SER A 84 6.54 0.35 -13.26
CA SER A 84 6.82 -0.46 -14.46
C SER A 84 5.63 -1.35 -14.83
N SER A 85 5.88 -2.55 -15.34
CA SER A 85 4.89 -3.54 -15.74
C SER A 85 4.28 -4.30 -14.57
N ILE A 86 3.11 -4.89 -14.82
CA ILE A 86 2.44 -5.81 -13.89
C ILE A 86 3.30 -7.04 -13.55
N ASP A 87 4.11 -7.51 -14.50
CA ASP A 87 5.01 -8.65 -14.29
C ASP A 87 6.13 -8.28 -13.31
N GLN A 88 6.65 -7.05 -13.38
CA GLN A 88 7.64 -6.58 -12.42
C GLN A 88 7.04 -6.36 -11.03
N LEU A 89 5.79 -5.91 -10.94
CA LEU A 89 5.05 -5.84 -9.68
C LEU A 89 4.86 -7.24 -9.08
N ARG A 90 4.44 -8.22 -9.90
CA ARG A 90 4.26 -9.61 -9.47
C ARG A 90 5.57 -10.22 -8.96
N ARG A 91 6.67 -10.06 -9.72
CA ARG A 91 7.98 -10.57 -9.32
C ARG A 91 8.45 -10.01 -7.98
N GLN A 92 8.33 -8.70 -7.75
CA GLN A 92 8.71 -8.09 -6.47
C GLN A 92 7.84 -8.59 -5.31
N ALA A 93 6.54 -8.80 -5.53
CA ALA A 93 5.67 -9.37 -4.51
C ALA A 93 6.04 -10.83 -4.18
N GLU A 94 6.36 -11.64 -5.19
CA GLU A 94 6.83 -13.03 -5.00
C GLU A 94 8.16 -13.08 -4.23
N GLU A 95 9.10 -12.17 -4.52
CA GLU A 95 10.37 -12.05 -3.80
C GLU A 95 10.16 -11.71 -2.32
N ILE A 96 9.24 -10.79 -2.00
CA ILE A 96 8.91 -10.45 -0.61
C ILE A 96 8.27 -11.65 0.09
N VAL A 97 7.28 -12.30 -0.51
CA VAL A 97 6.62 -13.47 0.08
C VAL A 97 7.61 -14.61 0.31
N ALA A 98 8.56 -14.83 -0.61
CA ALA A 98 9.59 -15.84 -0.46
C ALA A 98 10.57 -15.51 0.67
N ALA A 99 10.86 -14.23 0.94
CA ALA A 99 11.74 -13.81 2.03
C ALA A 99 11.11 -13.93 3.43
N LEU A 100 9.78 -14.05 3.50
CA LEU A 100 9.02 -14.20 4.75
C LEU A 100 8.76 -15.66 5.14
N ARG A 101 9.18 -16.62 4.31
CA ARG A 101 9.04 -18.07 4.54
C ARG A 101 10.38 -18.69 4.94
#